data_AF-A0A0J6D1U9-F1
#
_entry.id   AF-A0A0J6D1U9-F1
#
_cell.length_a   1.000
_cell.length_b   1.000
_cell.length_c   1.000
_cell.angle_alpha   90.00
_cell.angle_beta   90.00
_cell.angle_gamma   90.00
#
_symmetry.space_group_name_H-M   'P 1'
#
loop_
_entity.id
_entity.type
_entity.pdbx_description
1 polymer ?
#
loop_
_entity_poly.entity_id
_entity_poly.type
_entity_poly.pdbx_seq_one_letter_code
_entity_poly.pdbx_strand_id
1 'polypeptide(L)' 'MIDHQKQIVHRTAYAGDECHLPETPIKDRSEANHEQDLLVFLRQKGYRKCASCFFGSTFEEEYELHIPSRTV' A
#
# COMPACT_ATOMS: atom_id res chain seq x y z
N MET A 1 1.72 4.99 2.31
CA MET A 1 2.37 5.80 1.25
C MET A 1 2.30 5.05 -0.08
N ILE A 2 2.15 5.74 -1.21
CA ILE A 2 2.07 5.16 -2.55
C ILE A 2 3.19 5.76 -3.40
N ASP A 3 3.99 4.89 -4.00
CA ASP A 3 5.02 5.22 -4.99
C ASP A 3 4.45 4.97 -6.39
N HIS A 4 4.16 6.04 -7.12
CA HIS A 4 3.60 5.94 -8.47
C HIS A 4 4.67 5.63 -9.53
N GLN A 5 5.94 5.96 -9.27
CA GLN A 5 7.03 5.70 -10.18
C GLN A 5 7.30 4.19 -10.30
N LYS A 6 7.34 3.51 -9.16
CA LYS A 6 7.58 2.06 -9.08
C LYS A 6 6.29 1.25 -9.09
N GLN A 7 5.14 1.92 -9.01
CA GLN A 7 3.82 1.33 -8.83
C GLN A 7 3.77 0.42 -7.60
N ILE A 8 4.29 0.92 -6.48
CA ILE A 8 4.42 0.18 -5.22
C ILE A 8 3.64 0.90 -4.12
N VAL A 9 2.97 0.11 -3.28
CA VAL A 9 2.25 0.56 -2.11
C VAL A 9 3.09 0.23 -0.88
N HIS A 10 3.18 1.18 0.05
CA HIS A 10 3.90 1.08 1.32
C HIS A 10 2.93 1.26 2.50
N ARG A 11 3.05 0.42 3.54
CA ARG A 11 2.15 0.38 4.69
C ARG A 11 2.22 1.64 5.57
N THR A 12 3.39 2.26 5.65
CA THR A 12 3.65 3.42 6.52
C THR A 12 3.83 4.70 5.71
N ALA A 13 3.66 5.86 6.35
CA ALA A 13 4.06 7.16 5.78
C ALA A 13 5.59 7.28 5.68
N TYR A 14 6.30 6.59 6.58
CA TYR A 14 7.76 6.48 6.61
C TYR A 14 8.16 5.14 6.04
N ALA A 15 8.35 5.09 4.74
CA ALA A 15 8.94 3.93 4.13
C ALA A 15 10.47 4.05 4.32
N GLY A 16 11.07 3.14 5.09
CA GLY A 16 12.48 3.21 5.50
C GLY A 16 13.46 3.08 4.34
N ASP A 17 14.76 3.31 4.56
CA ASP A 17 15.79 3.21 3.51
C ASP A 17 15.71 1.91 2.67
N GLU A 18 15.34 0.80 3.31
CA GLU A 18 15.22 -0.52 2.69
C GLU A 18 14.19 -0.62 1.57
N CYS A 19 13.26 0.34 1.45
CA CYS A 19 12.28 0.35 0.37
C CYS A 19 12.61 1.33 -0.75
N HIS A 20 13.75 2.04 -0.65
CA HIS A 20 14.23 2.95 -1.69
C HIS A 20 13.21 4.05 -2.07
N LEU A 21 12.28 4.37 -1.15
CA LEU A 21 11.31 5.45 -1.33
C LEU A 21 11.98 6.83 -1.41
N PRO A 22 13.05 7.15 -0.64
CA PRO A 22 13.73 8.44 -0.73
C PRO A 22 14.21 8.81 -2.14
N GLU A 23 14.45 7.82 -3.00
CA GLU A 23 14.88 8.02 -4.39
C GLU A 23 13.74 8.44 -5.33
N THR A 24 12.50 8.11 -5.00
CA THR A 24 11.32 8.47 -5.81
C THR A 24 11.05 9.97 -5.65
N PRO A 25 10.85 10.79 -6.68
CA PRO A 25 10.57 12.22 -6.49
C PRO A 25 9.29 12.44 -5.67
N ILE A 26 9.22 13.48 -4.83
CA ILE A 26 8.02 13.77 -4.01
C ILE A 26 6.75 13.90 -4.88
N LYS A 27 6.88 14.48 -6.08
CA LYS A 27 5.79 14.61 -7.06
C LYS A 27 5.20 13.28 -7.54
N ASP A 28 5.95 12.20 -7.40
CA ASP A 28 5.56 10.84 -7.79
C ASP A 28 5.20 9.98 -6.56
N ARG A 29 5.07 10.60 -5.38
CA ARG A 29 4.61 9.97 -4.15
C ARG A 29 3.25 10.53 -3.75
N SER A 30 2.35 9.67 -3.28
CA SER A 30 1.10 10.08 -2.66
C SER A 30 0.94 9.48 -1.27
N GLU A 31 0.54 10.30 -0.31
CA GLU A 31 0.12 9.80 0.99
C GLU A 31 -1.29 9.20 0.87
N ALA A 32 -1.47 8.01 1.42
CA ALA A 32 -2.78 7.43 1.61
C ALA A 32 -3.12 7.62 3.08
N ASN A 33 -4.17 8.41 3.34
CA ASN A 33 -4.64 8.67 4.70
C ASN A 33 -5.45 7.51 5.26
N HIS A 34 -5.97 6.64 4.38
CA HIS A 34 -6.77 5.49 4.75
C HIS A 34 -6.27 4.21 4.09
N GLU A 35 -6.39 3.12 4.83
CA GLU A 35 -5.97 1.78 4.39
C GLU A 35 -6.78 1.29 3.17
N GLN A 36 -8.02 1.78 3.03
CA GLN A 36 -8.90 1.50 1.88
C GLN A 36 -8.35 2.08 0.58
N ASP A 37 -7.71 3.24 0.62
CA ASP A 37 -7.07 3.82 -0.57
C ASP A 37 -5.95 2.91 -1.06
N LEU A 38 -5.10 2.41 -0.14
CA LEU A 38 -4.02 1.47 -0.46
C LEU A 38 -4.57 0.23 -1.19
N LEU A 39 -5.71 -0.30 -0.76
CA LEU A 39 -6.35 -1.46 -1.38
C LEU A 39 -6.87 -1.18 -2.79
N VAL A 40 -7.33 0.03 -3.09
CA VAL A 40 -7.70 0.43 -4.46
C VAL A 40 -6.47 0.36 -5.36
N PHE A 41 -5.31 0.85 -4.90
CA PHE A 41 -4.08 0.78 -5.69
C PHE A 41 -3.62 -0.66 -5.91
N LEU A 42 -3.66 -1.49 -4.87
CA LEU A 42 -3.28 -2.90 -4.95
C LEU A 42 -4.22 -3.72 -5.84
N ARG A 43 -5.54 -3.67 -5.57
CA ARG A 43 -6.53 -4.55 -6.21
C ARG A 43 -7.06 -4.03 -7.53
N GLN A 44 -7.31 -2.71 -7.64
CA GLN A 44 -7.96 -2.14 -8.83
C GLN A 44 -6.96 -1.55 -9.81
N LYS A 45 -5.86 -0.98 -9.33
CA LYS A 45 -4.84 -0.34 -10.19
C LYS A 45 -3.61 -1.21 -10.47
N GLY A 46 -3.53 -2.42 -9.89
CA GLY A 46 -2.47 -3.39 -10.15
C GLY A 46 -1.11 -3.03 -9.55
N TYR A 47 -1.08 -2.19 -8.52
CA TYR A 47 0.15 -1.84 -7.84
C TYR A 47 0.61 -3.03 -6.98
N ARG A 48 1.90 -3.10 -6.69
CA ARG A 48 2.48 -4.17 -5.86
C ARG A 48 2.69 -3.71 -4.43
N LYS A 49 2.67 -4.64 -3.49
CA LYS A 49 3.09 -4.36 -2.11
C LYS A 49 4.61 -4.21 -2.04
N CYS A 50 5.09 -3.26 -1.25
CA CYS A 50 6.50 -3.19 -0.90
C CYS A 50 6.87 -4.40 -0.04
N ALA A 51 7.82 -5.21 -0.49
CA ALA A 51 8.25 -6.40 0.24
C ALA A 51 8.75 -6.08 1.65
N SER A 52 9.50 -4.99 1.82
CA SER A 52 10.04 -4.57 3.13
C SER A 52 8.95 -4.02 4.05
N CYS A 53 8.03 -3.20 3.54
CA CYS A 53 6.96 -2.63 4.38
C CYS A 53 5.86 -3.65 4.74
N PHE A 54 5.71 -4.71 3.96
CA PHE A 54 4.71 -5.76 4.17
C PHE A 54 5.34 -7.11 4.57
N PHE A 55 6.63 -7.13 4.92
CA PHE A 55 7.31 -8.34 5.36
C PHE A 55 6.63 -8.91 6.62
N GLY A 56 6.16 -10.16 6.56
CA GLY A 56 5.46 -10.82 7.68
C GLY A 56 4.07 -10.26 8.01
N SER A 57 3.50 -9.37 7.18
CA SER A 57 2.15 -8.82 7.41
C SER A 57 1.08 -9.57 6.61
N THR A 58 0.06 -10.08 7.28
CA THR A 58 -1.19 -10.66 6.72
C THR A 58 -2.17 -9.58 6.25
N PHE A 59 -1.67 -8.46 5.73
CA PHE A 59 -2.44 -7.23 5.47
C PHE A 59 -3.67 -7.41 4.56
N GLU A 60 -3.68 -8.43 3.70
CA GLU A 60 -4.88 -8.75 2.90
C GLU A 60 -5.92 -9.54 3.70
N GLU A 61 -5.51 -10.46 4.56
CA GLU A 61 -6.39 -11.33 5.36
C GLU A 61 -7.07 -10.57 6.52
N GLU A 62 -6.39 -9.59 7.14
CA GLU A 62 -6.98 -8.80 8.23
C GLU A 62 -8.13 -7.90 7.75
N TYR A 63 -8.14 -7.53 6.47
CA TYR A 63 -9.18 -6.67 5.90
C TYR A 63 -10.38 -7.43 5.35
N GLU A 64 -10.20 -8.67 4.88
CA GLU A 64 -11.32 -9.54 4.48
C GLU A 64 -12.25 -9.85 5.67
N LEU A 65 -11.73 -9.83 6.90
CA LEU A 65 -12.52 -9.96 8.13
C LEU A 65 -13.35 -8.71 8.48
N HIS A 66 -13.02 -7.55 7.92
CA HIS A 66 -13.68 -6.26 8.22
C HIS A 66 -14.58 -5.72 7.11
N ILE A 67 -14.68 -6.41 5.97
CA ILE A 67 -15.78 -6.15 5.04
C ILE A 67 -16.98 -6.91 5.62
N PRO A 68 -18.03 -6.24 6.17
CA PRO A 68 -19.24 -6.96 6.50
C PRO A 68 -19.71 -7.60 5.20
N SER A 69 -19.75 -8.93 5.20
CA SER A 69 -20.32 -9.73 4.12
C SER A 69 -21.60 -9.03 3.68
N ARG A 70 -21.57 -8.42 2.50
CA ARG A 70 -22.76 -7.88 1.88
C ARG A 70 -23.59 -9.09 1.50
N THR A 71 -24.41 -9.53 2.44
CA THR A 71 -25.43 -10.55 2.24
C THR A 71 -26.35 -10.00 1.16
N VAL A 72 -26.25 -10.59 -0.03
CA VAL A 72 -27.24 -10.48 -1.10
C VAL A 72 -28.54 -11.15 -0.70
#